data_AF-A0A973QUI2-F1
#
_entry.id   AF-A0A973QUI2-F1
#
_cell.length_a   1.000
_cell.length_b   1.000
_cell.length_c   1.000
_cell.angle_alpha   90.00
_cell.angle_beta   90.00
_cell.angle_gamma   90.00
#
_symmetry.space_group_name_H-M   'P 1'
#
loop_
_entity.id
_entity.type
_entity.pdbx_description
1 polymer ?
#
loop_
_entity_poly.entity_id
_entity_poly.type
_entity_poly.pdbx_seq_one_letter_code
_entity_poly.pdbx_strand_id
1 'polypeptide(L)'
;KLYINDYNVEGVNAKSTALYNLVKDLKSRGVPIDGVGLQAHLILGQVPSSLQQNIQRFADLGVDVSITELDVRMALPADSTKLAQQAADYKSVLNACVAVTRCAGVTVWGFTDSDSWVPSTFPGYGAATPYDENYAPKPAYHAIAEALGGTTTTPPPTGACTATYSVTSQWNTGFTGQVTIACSGASLSSWKANWTFGAGQQITQAWNATCSQSGTAVTCTNASYNGSVPDGGSVSFGFNGSWSGSNPVPAVTLG
;
A
#
# COMPACT_ATOMS: atom_id res chain seq x y z
N LYS A 1 23.53 3.03 -17.82
CA LYS A 1 24.12 2.89 -16.48
C LYS A 1 24.47 1.43 -16.24
N LEU A 2 25.63 1.12 -15.71
CA LEU A 2 26.12 -0.23 -15.40
C LEU A 2 25.80 -0.59 -13.95
N TYR A 3 25.07 -1.71 -13.76
CA TYR A 3 24.64 -2.18 -12.46
C TYR A 3 25.23 -3.57 -12.15
N ILE A 4 25.57 -3.80 -10.88
CA ILE A 4 25.68 -5.16 -10.33
C ILE A 4 24.35 -5.49 -9.67
N ASN A 5 23.70 -6.59 -10.09
CA ASN A 5 22.37 -7.00 -9.63
C ASN A 5 22.47 -8.33 -8.87
N ASP A 6 21.88 -8.44 -7.68
CA ASP A 6 21.92 -9.67 -6.88
C ASP A 6 20.74 -9.76 -5.89
N TYR A 7 20.44 -10.97 -5.41
CA TYR A 7 19.46 -11.26 -4.34
C TYR A 7 20.13 -11.45 -2.98
N ASN A 8 19.34 -11.41 -1.90
CA ASN A 8 19.79 -11.57 -0.51
C ASN A 8 20.78 -10.49 -0.05
N VAL A 9 20.81 -9.36 -0.76
CA VAL A 9 21.67 -8.20 -0.48
C VAL A 9 20.88 -7.00 0.02
N GLU A 10 19.59 -7.16 0.31
CA GLU A 10 18.64 -6.11 0.69
C GLU A 10 18.92 -5.55 2.09
N GLY A 11 19.17 -6.43 3.06
CA GLY A 11 19.53 -6.06 4.44
C GLY A 11 21.05 -6.01 4.67
N VAL A 12 21.47 -5.38 5.77
CA VAL A 12 22.88 -5.42 6.21
C VAL A 12 23.21 -6.83 6.70
N ASN A 13 24.01 -7.55 5.93
CA ASN A 13 24.42 -8.93 6.20
C ASN A 13 25.81 -9.21 5.56
N ALA A 14 26.28 -10.45 5.62
CA ALA A 14 27.59 -10.83 5.06
C ALA A 14 27.66 -10.63 3.53
N LYS A 15 26.60 -11.01 2.79
CA LYS A 15 26.56 -10.92 1.32
C LYS A 15 26.51 -9.46 0.85
N SER A 16 25.64 -8.64 1.46
CA SER A 16 25.55 -7.20 1.14
C SER A 16 26.82 -6.45 1.52
N THR A 17 27.53 -6.88 2.57
CA THR A 17 28.83 -6.32 2.95
C THR A 17 29.92 -6.70 1.95
N ALA A 18 29.93 -7.93 1.44
CA ALA A 18 30.85 -8.32 0.38
C ALA A 18 30.59 -7.52 -0.91
N LEU A 19 29.33 -7.35 -1.31
CA LEU A 19 28.94 -6.52 -2.45
C LEU A 19 29.33 -5.05 -2.24
N TYR A 20 29.10 -4.49 -1.05
CA TYR A 20 29.54 -3.14 -0.70
C TYR A 20 31.05 -2.95 -0.86
N ASN A 21 31.85 -3.90 -0.35
CA ASN A 21 33.30 -3.85 -0.48
C ASN A 21 33.76 -3.96 -1.94
N LEU A 22 33.10 -4.81 -2.75
CA LEU A 22 33.36 -4.90 -4.18
C LEU A 22 33.08 -3.58 -4.89
N VAL A 23 31.92 -2.95 -4.65
CA VAL A 23 31.56 -1.66 -5.25
C VAL A 23 32.57 -0.57 -4.85
N LYS A 24 32.95 -0.53 -3.57
CA LYS A 24 33.95 0.41 -3.05
C LYS A 24 35.31 0.22 -3.74
N ASP A 25 35.75 -1.02 -3.93
CA ASP A 25 37.02 -1.35 -4.61
C ASP A 25 36.98 -0.99 -6.11
N LEU A 26 35.87 -1.27 -6.79
CA LEU A 26 35.68 -0.88 -8.19
C LEU A 26 35.77 0.65 -8.35
N LYS A 27 35.10 1.39 -7.47
CA LYS A 27 35.14 2.86 -7.44
C LYS A 27 36.55 3.38 -7.15
N SER A 28 37.29 2.79 -6.20
CA SER A 28 38.65 3.23 -5.87
C SER A 28 39.65 3.02 -7.02
N ARG A 29 39.43 2.01 -7.86
CA ARG A 29 40.23 1.72 -9.05
C ARG A 29 39.76 2.45 -10.31
N GLY A 30 38.74 3.30 -10.22
CA GLY A 30 38.18 4.02 -11.37
C GLY A 30 37.45 3.13 -12.37
N VAL A 31 37.03 1.91 -11.96
CA VAL A 31 36.23 1.03 -12.80
C VAL A 31 34.80 1.57 -12.94
N PRO A 32 34.24 1.68 -14.16
CA PRO A 32 32.88 2.15 -14.34
C PRO A 32 31.84 1.27 -13.63
N ILE A 33 31.10 1.87 -12.69
CA ILE A 33 29.94 1.30 -12.03
C ILE A 33 29.01 2.45 -11.63
N ASP A 34 27.76 2.36 -12.07
CA ASP A 34 26.77 3.41 -11.90
C ASP A 34 25.75 3.08 -10.80
N GLY A 35 25.52 1.78 -10.53
CA GLY A 35 24.53 1.38 -9.54
C GLY A 35 24.62 -0.05 -9.03
N VAL A 36 23.78 -0.33 -8.03
CA VAL A 36 23.56 -1.65 -7.45
C VAL A 36 22.07 -1.97 -7.51
N GLY A 37 21.75 -3.13 -8.08
CA GLY A 37 20.41 -3.70 -8.10
C GLY A 37 20.23 -4.65 -6.93
N LEU A 38 19.20 -4.39 -6.10
CA LEU A 38 18.75 -5.31 -5.07
C LEU A 38 17.50 -6.00 -5.62
N GLN A 39 17.58 -7.30 -5.90
CA GLN A 39 16.46 -8.03 -6.51
C GLN A 39 15.19 -7.92 -5.64
N ALA A 40 15.33 -8.11 -4.33
CA ALA A 40 14.21 -8.06 -3.38
C ALA A 40 13.13 -9.14 -3.61
N HIS A 41 13.58 -10.38 -3.80
CA HIS A 41 12.71 -11.58 -3.71
C HIS A 41 12.44 -11.95 -2.26
N LEU A 42 11.47 -11.27 -1.65
CA LEU A 42 11.23 -11.32 -0.21
C LEU A 42 10.23 -12.41 0.19
N ILE A 43 10.26 -12.76 1.47
CA ILE A 43 9.26 -13.61 2.11
C ILE A 43 8.34 -12.70 2.93
N LEU A 44 7.05 -13.02 2.94
CA LEU A 44 6.06 -12.36 3.76
C LEU A 44 6.52 -12.14 5.21
N GLY A 45 6.47 -10.89 5.67
CA GLY A 45 6.88 -10.45 7.01
C GLY A 45 8.39 -10.40 7.23
N GLN A 46 9.21 -10.56 6.19
CA GLN A 46 10.67 -10.64 6.29
C GLN A 46 11.40 -9.54 5.51
N VAL A 47 10.77 -8.37 5.31
CA VAL A 47 11.50 -7.18 4.85
C VAL A 47 12.58 -6.85 5.88
N PRO A 48 13.87 -6.77 5.49
CA PRO A 48 14.92 -6.45 6.46
C PRO A 48 14.71 -5.06 7.06
N SER A 49 14.70 -4.96 8.39
CA SER A 49 14.59 -3.66 9.10
C SER A 49 15.75 -2.70 8.76
N SER A 50 16.86 -3.23 8.25
CA SER A 50 18.04 -2.48 7.80
C SER A 50 18.02 -2.13 6.30
N LEU A 51 16.92 -2.37 5.58
CA LEU A 51 16.84 -2.10 4.13
C LEU A 51 17.21 -0.66 3.77
N GLN A 52 16.56 0.34 4.38
CA GLN A 52 16.85 1.75 4.10
C GLN A 52 18.31 2.10 4.43
N GLN A 53 18.83 1.62 5.57
CA GLN A 53 20.22 1.81 5.96
C GLN A 53 21.18 1.24 4.92
N ASN A 54 20.86 0.07 4.38
CA ASN A 54 21.70 -0.60 3.40
C ASN A 54 21.66 0.12 2.03
N ILE A 55 20.49 0.57 1.59
CA ILE A 55 20.34 1.44 0.41
C ILE A 55 21.21 2.70 0.58
N GLN A 56 21.12 3.37 1.73
CA GLN A 56 21.91 4.57 2.02
C GLN A 56 23.42 4.28 1.97
N ARG A 57 23.86 3.16 2.52
CA ARG A 57 25.28 2.76 2.51
C ARG A 57 25.83 2.65 1.08
N PHE A 58 25.09 2.08 0.13
CA PHE A 58 25.52 2.06 -1.27
C PHE A 58 25.46 3.45 -1.91
N ALA A 59 24.41 4.22 -1.64
CA ALA A 59 24.29 5.60 -2.09
C ALA A 59 25.48 6.48 -1.66
N ASP A 60 26.01 6.27 -0.46
CA ASP A 60 27.17 6.99 0.08
C ASP A 60 28.48 6.69 -0.66
N LEU A 61 28.55 5.59 -1.43
CA LEU A 61 29.66 5.32 -2.36
C LEU A 61 29.53 6.10 -3.68
N GLY A 62 28.45 6.88 -3.84
CA GLY A 62 28.17 7.67 -5.04
C GLY A 62 27.69 6.84 -6.21
N VAL A 63 27.06 5.69 -5.95
CA VAL A 63 26.34 4.88 -6.95
C VAL A 63 24.84 4.95 -6.68
N ASP A 64 24.03 4.72 -7.71
CA ASP A 64 22.59 4.62 -7.55
C ASP A 64 22.19 3.25 -7.00
N VAL A 65 21.02 3.16 -6.38
CA VAL A 65 20.44 1.88 -5.95
C VAL A 65 19.13 1.69 -6.69
N SER A 66 18.79 0.46 -7.06
CA SER A 66 17.48 0.15 -7.64
C SER A 66 16.96 -1.13 -7.02
N ILE A 67 15.68 -1.15 -6.66
CA ILE A 67 15.00 -2.41 -6.39
C ILE A 67 14.56 -2.95 -7.76
N THR A 68 15.02 -4.13 -8.14
CA THR A 68 14.98 -4.56 -9.55
C THR A 68 13.97 -5.67 -9.83
N GLU A 69 13.62 -6.49 -8.84
CA GLU A 69 12.84 -7.71 -9.04
C GLU A 69 11.88 -7.97 -7.86
N LEU A 70 11.24 -6.92 -7.34
CA LEU A 70 10.44 -7.01 -6.12
C LEU A 70 9.27 -7.98 -6.27
N ASP A 71 9.27 -9.00 -5.43
CA ASP A 71 8.12 -9.84 -5.13
C ASP A 71 8.12 -10.22 -3.63
N VAL A 72 6.96 -10.54 -3.07
CA VAL A 72 6.83 -10.89 -1.65
C VAL A 72 6.02 -12.17 -1.54
N ARG A 73 6.68 -13.33 -1.61
CA ARG A 73 5.98 -14.62 -1.60
C ARG A 73 5.40 -14.96 -0.23
N MET A 74 4.26 -15.65 -0.23
CA MET A 74 3.65 -16.22 0.97
C MET A 74 3.41 -17.71 0.82
N ALA A 75 3.36 -18.42 1.95
CA ALA A 75 2.92 -19.82 1.96
C ALA A 75 1.42 -19.88 1.65
N LEU A 76 1.04 -20.73 0.69
CA LEU A 76 -0.34 -20.90 0.25
C LEU A 76 -1.15 -21.78 1.21
N PRO A 77 -2.49 -21.63 1.28
CA PRO A 77 -3.30 -20.65 0.54
C PRO A 77 -3.09 -19.21 1.05
N ALA A 78 -3.29 -18.25 0.14
CA ALA A 78 -3.39 -16.85 0.52
C ALA A 78 -4.62 -16.64 1.42
N ASP A 79 -4.49 -15.74 2.38
CA ASP A 79 -5.58 -15.28 3.23
C ASP A 79 -5.40 -13.79 3.49
N SER A 80 -6.37 -13.20 4.17
CA SER A 80 -6.39 -11.77 4.39
C SER A 80 -5.30 -11.21 5.27
N THR A 81 -4.91 -11.97 6.27
CA THR A 81 -3.87 -11.56 7.20
C THR A 81 -2.54 -11.53 6.44
N LYS A 82 -2.31 -12.54 5.60
CA LYS A 82 -1.14 -12.59 4.71
C LYS A 82 -1.17 -11.48 3.66
N LEU A 83 -2.31 -11.20 3.03
CA LEU A 83 -2.42 -10.14 2.03
C LEU A 83 -2.23 -8.74 2.64
N ALA A 84 -2.71 -8.52 3.87
CA ALA A 84 -2.48 -7.28 4.60
C ALA A 84 -1.00 -7.10 4.98
N GLN A 85 -0.36 -8.17 5.46
CA GLN A 85 1.09 -8.14 5.75
C GLN A 85 1.90 -7.90 4.47
N GLN A 86 1.53 -8.54 3.36
CA GLN A 86 2.19 -8.33 2.07
C GLN A 86 2.09 -6.87 1.63
N ALA A 87 0.92 -6.24 1.80
CA ALA A 87 0.77 -4.82 1.49
C ALA A 87 1.69 -3.94 2.34
N ALA A 88 1.82 -4.23 3.63
CA ALA A 88 2.77 -3.55 4.52
C ALA A 88 4.23 -3.75 4.09
N ASP A 89 4.58 -4.95 3.64
CA ASP A 89 5.93 -5.29 3.16
C ASP A 89 6.29 -4.51 1.89
N TYR A 90 5.40 -4.51 0.88
CA TYR A 90 5.58 -3.70 -0.34
C TYR A 90 5.73 -2.21 0.02
N LYS A 91 4.85 -1.67 0.86
CA LYS A 91 4.94 -0.27 1.31
C LYS A 91 6.26 0.04 2.01
N SER A 92 6.75 -0.88 2.84
CA SER A 92 8.03 -0.72 3.53
C SER A 92 9.21 -0.62 2.55
N VAL A 93 9.25 -1.49 1.53
CA VAL A 93 10.29 -1.45 0.48
C VAL A 93 10.23 -0.14 -0.31
N LEU A 94 9.04 0.29 -0.72
CA LEU A 94 8.84 1.53 -1.46
C LEU A 94 9.26 2.74 -0.63
N ASN A 95 8.83 2.83 0.64
CA ASN A 95 9.21 3.91 1.55
C ASN A 95 10.73 3.96 1.77
N ALA A 96 11.40 2.80 1.91
CA ALA A 96 12.84 2.75 2.07
C ALA A 96 13.59 3.29 0.83
N CYS A 97 13.06 3.01 -0.37
CA CYS A 97 13.61 3.56 -1.61
C CYS A 97 13.36 5.08 -1.70
N VAL A 98 12.11 5.53 -1.52
CA VAL A 98 11.72 6.95 -1.59
C VAL A 98 12.51 7.81 -0.58
N ALA A 99 12.86 7.25 0.58
CA ALA A 99 13.63 7.94 1.61
C ALA A 99 15.11 8.22 1.22
N VAL A 100 15.63 7.59 0.16
CA VAL A 100 17.03 7.75 -0.27
C VAL A 100 17.08 8.34 -1.67
N THR A 101 17.60 9.57 -1.81
CA THR A 101 17.64 10.32 -3.08
C THR A 101 18.29 9.57 -4.25
N ARG A 102 19.26 8.69 -3.98
CA ARG A 102 19.94 7.86 -4.99
C ARG A 102 19.26 6.51 -5.27
N CYS A 103 18.14 6.21 -4.62
CA CYS A 103 17.31 5.10 -5.05
C CYS A 103 16.56 5.50 -6.33
N ALA A 104 16.99 4.97 -7.46
CA ALA A 104 16.52 5.37 -8.79
C ALA A 104 15.12 4.83 -9.13
N GLY A 105 14.64 3.82 -8.40
CA GLY A 105 13.31 3.27 -8.61
C GLY A 105 13.13 1.84 -8.10
N VAL A 106 11.91 1.34 -8.28
CA VAL A 106 11.48 -0.02 -7.94
C VAL A 106 10.84 -0.67 -9.16
N THR A 107 11.26 -1.89 -9.47
CA THR A 107 10.65 -2.77 -10.49
C THR A 107 10.14 -4.03 -9.80
N VAL A 108 8.90 -4.41 -10.08
CA VAL A 108 8.30 -5.66 -9.57
C VAL A 108 8.58 -6.82 -10.54
N TRP A 109 8.80 -8.04 -10.03
CA TRP A 109 9.12 -9.20 -10.87
C TRP A 109 7.87 -9.97 -11.30
N GLY A 110 7.18 -9.38 -12.27
CA GLY A 110 5.83 -9.77 -12.67
C GLY A 110 4.80 -8.90 -11.97
N PHE A 111 3.69 -8.63 -12.66
CA PHE A 111 2.62 -7.81 -12.11
C PHE A 111 1.43 -8.63 -11.62
N THR A 112 1.21 -9.83 -12.18
CA THR A 112 0.12 -10.76 -11.85
C THR A 112 0.64 -12.10 -11.34
N ASP A 113 -0.11 -12.71 -10.42
CA ASP A 113 0.22 -14.00 -9.83
C ASP A 113 0.10 -15.16 -10.83
N SER A 114 -0.65 -15.02 -11.92
CA SER A 114 -0.85 -16.06 -12.94
C SER A 114 0.44 -16.46 -13.67
N ASP A 115 1.32 -15.49 -13.88
CA ASP A 115 2.59 -15.66 -14.61
C ASP A 115 3.82 -15.60 -13.69
N SER A 116 3.61 -15.59 -12.37
CA SER A 116 4.72 -15.50 -11.41
C SER A 116 5.61 -16.74 -11.47
N TRP A 117 6.92 -16.52 -11.47
CA TRP A 117 7.91 -17.60 -11.37
C TRP A 117 7.89 -18.34 -10.02
N VAL A 118 7.37 -17.70 -8.97
CA VAL A 118 7.47 -18.14 -7.57
C VAL A 118 6.96 -19.58 -7.35
N PRO A 119 5.76 -19.99 -7.82
CA PRO A 119 5.26 -21.33 -7.57
C PRO A 119 6.11 -22.43 -8.19
N SER A 120 6.78 -22.14 -9.31
CA SER A 120 7.67 -23.10 -9.99
C SER A 120 9.02 -23.28 -9.29
N THR A 121 9.52 -22.21 -8.67
CA THR A 121 10.81 -22.18 -7.96
C THR A 121 10.67 -22.60 -6.49
N PHE A 122 9.56 -22.23 -5.84
CA PHE A 122 9.28 -22.45 -4.43
C PHE A 122 7.94 -23.19 -4.25
N PRO A 123 7.93 -24.53 -4.30
CA PRO A 123 6.71 -25.31 -4.12
C PRO A 123 5.98 -24.97 -2.81
N GLY A 124 4.68 -24.73 -2.89
CA GLY A 124 3.84 -24.33 -1.75
C GLY A 124 3.83 -22.82 -1.45
N TYR A 125 4.59 -22.03 -2.20
CA TYR A 125 4.58 -20.56 -2.13
C TYR A 125 3.97 -19.95 -3.40
N GLY A 126 3.41 -18.75 -3.26
CA GLY A 126 2.81 -18.03 -4.39
C GLY A 126 2.24 -16.69 -3.94
N ALA A 127 1.24 -16.23 -4.68
CA ALA A 127 0.53 -14.97 -4.46
C ALA A 127 1.49 -13.79 -4.20
N ALA A 128 2.59 -13.69 -4.96
CA ALA A 128 3.74 -12.85 -4.61
C ALA A 128 3.69 -11.43 -5.18
N THR A 129 2.86 -11.19 -6.19
CA THR A 129 2.82 -9.96 -7.00
C THR A 129 1.66 -9.03 -6.59
N PRO A 130 1.58 -7.80 -7.13
CA PRO A 130 0.50 -6.87 -6.77
C PRO A 130 -0.90 -7.17 -7.33
N TYR A 131 -1.04 -8.05 -8.32
CA TYR A 131 -2.32 -8.47 -8.88
C TYR A 131 -2.51 -9.99 -8.76
N ASP A 132 -3.75 -10.43 -8.56
CA ASP A 132 -4.07 -11.86 -8.48
C ASP A 132 -4.07 -12.54 -9.87
N GLU A 133 -4.38 -13.83 -9.91
CA GLU A 133 -4.37 -14.63 -11.13
C GLU A 133 -5.47 -14.24 -12.13
N ASN A 134 -6.46 -13.46 -11.69
CA ASN A 134 -7.55 -12.93 -12.52
C ASN A 134 -7.33 -11.46 -12.92
N TYR A 135 -6.11 -10.94 -12.72
CA TYR A 135 -5.74 -9.55 -12.98
C TYR A 135 -6.51 -8.54 -12.11
N ALA A 136 -7.04 -8.94 -10.96
CA ALA A 136 -7.61 -8.01 -10.00
C ALA A 136 -6.51 -7.46 -9.07
N PRO A 137 -6.53 -6.16 -8.73
CA PRO A 137 -5.52 -5.57 -7.85
C PRO A 137 -5.66 -6.13 -6.43
N LYS A 138 -4.53 -6.53 -5.83
CA LYS A 138 -4.44 -6.95 -4.43
C LYS A 138 -4.17 -5.75 -3.52
N PRO A 139 -4.30 -5.88 -2.18
CA PRO A 139 -3.93 -4.82 -1.24
C PRO A 139 -2.52 -4.24 -1.46
N ALA A 140 -1.57 -5.05 -1.94
CA ALA A 140 -0.23 -4.62 -2.30
C ALA A 140 -0.19 -3.53 -3.39
N TYR A 141 -1.05 -3.59 -4.42
CA TYR A 141 -1.13 -2.56 -5.46
C TYR A 141 -1.43 -1.18 -4.87
N HIS A 142 -2.41 -1.11 -3.97
CA HIS A 142 -2.82 0.13 -3.33
C HIS A 142 -1.76 0.65 -2.36
N ALA A 143 -1.08 -0.24 -1.65
CA ALA A 143 0.01 0.13 -0.76
C ALA A 143 1.23 0.69 -1.53
N ILE A 144 1.51 0.18 -2.73
CA ILE A 144 2.52 0.75 -3.64
C ILE A 144 2.09 2.15 -4.08
N ALA A 145 0.85 2.31 -4.54
CA ALA A 145 0.34 3.61 -4.98
C ALA A 145 0.38 4.66 -3.86
N GLU A 146 0.00 4.29 -2.64
CA GLU A 146 0.06 5.18 -1.46
C GLU A 146 1.51 5.58 -1.13
N ALA A 147 2.46 4.65 -1.17
CA ALA A 147 3.87 4.95 -0.91
C ALA A 147 4.46 5.93 -1.93
N LEU A 148 3.90 5.97 -3.14
CA LEU A 148 4.30 6.88 -4.22
C LEU A 148 3.49 8.21 -4.21
N GLY A 149 2.71 8.47 -3.16
CA GLY A 149 1.92 9.69 -3.00
C GLY A 149 0.57 9.67 -3.71
N GLY A 150 0.13 8.51 -4.20
CA GLY A 150 -1.20 8.32 -4.77
C GLY A 150 -2.28 8.26 -3.69
N THR A 151 -3.43 8.90 -3.94
CA THR A 151 -4.61 8.85 -3.07
C THR A 151 -5.52 7.68 -3.48
N THR A 152 -5.04 6.44 -3.40
CA THR A 152 -5.90 5.27 -3.63
C THR A 152 -6.42 4.74 -2.30
N THR A 153 -7.74 4.67 -2.15
CA THR A 153 -8.40 4.06 -0.99
C THR A 153 -8.04 2.57 -0.92
N THR A 154 -7.30 2.15 0.11
CA THR A 154 -6.98 0.75 0.42
C THR A 154 -8.26 -0.11 0.40
N PRO A 155 -8.36 -1.18 -0.43
CA PRO A 155 -9.43 -2.15 -0.31
C PRO A 155 -9.34 -2.86 1.05
N PRO A 156 -10.47 -3.29 1.61
CA PRO A 156 -10.51 -4.02 2.86
C PRO A 156 -9.52 -5.19 2.88
N PRO A 157 -8.87 -5.49 4.02
CA PRO A 157 -8.33 -6.83 4.24
C PRO A 157 -9.46 -7.85 4.05
N THR A 158 -9.19 -8.95 3.38
CA THR A 158 -10.13 -10.07 3.23
C THR A 158 -10.64 -10.52 4.64
N GLY A 159 -11.84 -11.06 4.77
CA GLY A 159 -12.47 -11.34 6.06
C GLY A 159 -13.04 -10.12 6.82
N ALA A 160 -13.02 -8.91 6.27
CA ALA A 160 -13.61 -7.73 6.90
C ALA A 160 -14.33 -6.83 5.88
N CYS A 161 -15.30 -6.08 6.38
CA CYS A 161 -15.81 -4.92 5.68
C CYS A 161 -15.07 -3.68 6.18
N THR A 162 -14.74 -2.74 5.30
CA THR A 162 -14.14 -1.46 5.68
C THR A 162 -14.91 -0.29 5.10
N ALA A 163 -14.78 0.87 5.74
CA ALA A 163 -15.29 2.12 5.25
C ALA A 163 -14.13 3.07 4.92
N THR A 164 -14.12 3.64 3.72
CA THR A 164 -13.10 4.59 3.26
C THR A 164 -13.73 5.93 2.94
N TYR A 165 -13.07 7.02 3.36
CA TYR A 165 -13.52 8.39 3.13
C TYR A 165 -12.73 9.05 2.01
N SER A 166 -13.40 9.82 1.16
CA SER A 166 -12.76 10.70 0.19
C SER A 166 -13.48 12.05 0.12
N VAL A 167 -12.74 13.11 -0.20
CA VAL A 167 -13.32 14.40 -0.61
C VAL A 167 -13.33 14.41 -2.13
N THR A 168 -14.51 14.39 -2.75
CA THR A 168 -14.66 14.30 -4.21
C THR A 168 -14.63 15.67 -4.87
N SER A 169 -15.01 16.72 -4.15
CA SER A 169 -14.92 18.11 -4.59
C SER A 169 -14.85 19.04 -3.38
N GLN A 170 -14.21 20.20 -3.53
CA GLN A 170 -14.09 21.19 -2.47
C GLN A 170 -14.11 22.61 -3.05
N TRP A 171 -14.73 23.53 -2.33
CA TRP A 171 -14.78 24.96 -2.62
C TRP A 171 -14.60 25.77 -1.32
N ASN A 172 -14.69 27.09 -1.42
CA ASN A 172 -14.23 28.04 -0.40
C ASN A 172 -14.76 27.78 1.03
N THR A 173 -16.02 27.34 1.16
CA THR A 173 -16.67 27.13 2.45
C THR A 173 -17.36 25.77 2.56
N GLY A 174 -17.18 24.90 1.57
CA GLY A 174 -17.84 23.60 1.54
C GLY A 174 -17.11 22.55 0.71
N PHE A 175 -17.59 21.33 0.81
CA PHE A 175 -17.03 20.18 0.13
C PHE A 175 -18.09 19.10 -0.06
N THR A 176 -17.85 18.21 -1.02
CA THR A 176 -18.58 16.95 -1.15
C THR A 176 -17.67 15.81 -0.67
N GLY A 177 -18.15 15.05 0.31
CA GLY A 177 -17.53 13.84 0.81
C GLY A 177 -18.24 12.59 0.27
N GLN A 178 -17.48 11.53 0.05
CA GLN A 178 -17.98 10.20 -0.26
C GLN A 178 -17.38 9.19 0.70
N VAL A 179 -18.23 8.30 1.21
CA VAL A 179 -17.81 7.13 1.98
C VAL A 179 -18.19 5.87 1.22
N THR A 180 -17.21 4.99 1.01
CA THR A 180 -17.40 3.69 0.37
C THR A 180 -17.20 2.59 1.38
N ILE A 181 -18.15 1.67 1.43
CA ILE A 181 -18.13 0.48 2.27
C ILE A 181 -17.93 -0.70 1.33
N ALA A 182 -16.84 -1.43 1.52
CA ALA A 182 -16.53 -2.61 0.74
C ALA A 182 -16.35 -3.80 1.67
N CYS A 183 -16.77 -4.98 1.21
CA CYS A 183 -16.61 -6.23 1.93
C CYS A 183 -15.81 -7.21 1.09
N SER A 184 -14.91 -7.94 1.74
CA SER A 184 -14.17 -9.03 1.12
C SER A 184 -13.98 -10.11 2.17
N GLY A 185 -14.32 -11.37 1.89
CA GLY A 185 -14.42 -12.48 2.85
C GLY A 185 -15.46 -12.28 3.95
N ALA A 186 -16.38 -11.32 3.81
CA ALA A 186 -17.43 -10.98 4.76
C ALA A 186 -18.64 -10.40 4.01
N SER A 187 -19.79 -10.32 4.68
CA SER A 187 -20.97 -9.63 4.14
C SER A 187 -21.69 -8.85 5.24
N LEU A 188 -22.35 -7.76 4.87
CA LEU A 188 -23.21 -6.99 5.76
C LEU A 188 -24.67 -7.12 5.32
N SER A 189 -25.58 -7.21 6.28
CA SER A 189 -27.02 -7.01 6.08
C SER A 189 -27.45 -5.55 6.28
N SER A 190 -26.64 -4.81 7.05
CA SER A 190 -26.79 -3.38 7.36
C SER A 190 -25.42 -2.81 7.71
N TRP A 191 -25.25 -1.49 7.59
CA TRP A 191 -23.99 -0.85 7.96
C TRP A 191 -24.22 0.46 8.69
N LYS A 192 -23.25 0.77 9.56
CA LYS A 192 -23.15 2.03 10.29
C LYS A 192 -21.69 2.50 10.22
N ALA A 193 -21.48 3.69 9.67
CA ALA A 193 -20.18 4.33 9.57
C ALA A 193 -20.05 5.42 10.63
N ASN A 194 -18.89 5.51 11.29
CA ASN A 194 -18.60 6.50 12.31
C ASN A 194 -17.26 7.18 12.02
N TRP A 195 -17.16 8.49 12.29
CA TRP A 195 -15.89 9.21 12.26
C TRP A 195 -15.95 10.49 13.10
N THR A 196 -14.81 11.15 13.27
CA THR A 196 -14.69 12.43 13.98
C THR A 196 -14.05 13.47 13.08
N PHE A 197 -14.70 14.62 12.90
CA PHE A 197 -14.10 15.77 12.22
C PHE A 197 -13.10 16.51 13.11
N GLY A 198 -11.90 16.77 12.57
CA GLY A 198 -10.79 17.36 13.33
C GLY A 198 -10.69 18.88 13.26
N ALA A 199 -11.38 19.54 12.32
CA ALA A 199 -11.19 20.96 12.03
C ALA A 199 -12.51 21.71 11.83
N GLY A 200 -13.53 21.39 12.64
CA GLY A 200 -14.79 22.14 12.67
C GLY A 200 -15.72 21.88 11.49
N GLN A 201 -15.48 20.84 10.68
CA GLN A 201 -16.35 20.50 9.56
C GLN A 201 -17.76 20.11 10.05
N GLN A 202 -18.79 20.44 9.26
CA GLN A 202 -20.19 20.14 9.55
C GLN A 202 -20.88 19.52 8.34
N ILE A 203 -21.60 18.42 8.52
CA ILE A 203 -22.46 17.88 7.46
C ILE A 203 -23.68 18.80 7.29
N THR A 204 -23.98 19.16 6.04
CA THR A 204 -25.16 19.96 5.69
C THR A 204 -26.27 19.13 5.05
N GLN A 205 -25.91 18.14 4.22
CA GLN A 205 -26.86 17.24 3.57
C GLN A 205 -26.19 15.91 3.25
N ALA A 206 -26.91 14.79 3.37
CA ALA A 206 -26.45 13.46 2.94
C ALA A 206 -27.44 12.80 1.97
N TRP A 207 -26.95 11.89 1.15
CA TRP A 207 -27.76 11.02 0.28
C TRP A 207 -27.25 9.58 0.35
N ASN A 208 -28.13 8.62 0.07
CA ASN A 208 -27.89 7.18 0.23
C ASN A 208 -27.49 6.76 1.66
N ALA A 209 -27.69 7.65 2.65
CA ALA A 209 -27.46 7.42 4.07
C ALA A 209 -28.29 8.40 4.90
N THR A 210 -28.54 8.05 6.16
CA THR A 210 -28.98 9.00 7.19
C THR A 210 -27.81 9.30 8.10
N CYS A 211 -27.35 10.54 8.09
CA CYS A 211 -26.21 11.01 8.88
C CYS A 211 -26.67 11.94 10.01
N SER A 212 -26.09 11.75 11.19
CA SER A 212 -26.24 12.62 12.36
C SER A 212 -24.87 13.05 12.85
N GLN A 213 -24.74 14.31 13.24
CA GLN A 213 -23.52 14.87 13.80
C GLN A 213 -23.79 15.51 15.16
N SER A 214 -22.98 15.17 16.16
CA SER A 214 -22.99 15.77 17.50
C SER A 214 -21.60 16.29 17.83
N GLY A 215 -21.44 17.62 17.81
CA GLY A 215 -20.12 18.24 17.88
C GLY A 215 -19.24 17.81 16.70
N THR A 216 -18.13 17.14 16.99
CA THR A 216 -17.21 16.61 15.98
C THR A 216 -17.53 15.17 15.56
N ALA A 217 -18.34 14.44 16.33
CA ALA A 217 -18.64 13.04 16.08
C ALA A 217 -19.77 12.90 15.04
N VAL A 218 -19.54 12.07 14.03
CA VAL A 218 -20.48 11.78 12.95
C VAL A 218 -20.80 10.30 12.93
N THR A 219 -22.09 9.99 12.77
CA THR A 219 -22.61 8.65 12.54
C THR A 219 -23.51 8.67 11.33
N CYS A 220 -23.30 7.76 10.38
CA CYS A 220 -24.15 7.55 9.21
C CYS A 220 -24.62 6.09 9.15
N THR A 221 -25.89 5.88 8.81
CA THR A 221 -26.50 4.56 8.67
C THR A 221 -27.09 4.38 7.28
N ASN A 222 -27.21 3.12 6.84
CA ASN A 222 -27.70 2.78 5.53
C ASN A 222 -29.13 3.28 5.27
N ALA A 223 -29.39 3.65 4.01
CA ALA A 223 -30.77 3.78 3.52
C ALA A 223 -31.43 2.39 3.44
N SER A 224 -32.75 2.37 3.28
CA SER A 224 -33.54 1.13 3.25
C SER A 224 -33.14 0.16 2.15
N TYR A 225 -32.52 0.64 1.06
CA TYR A 225 -32.22 -0.15 -0.14
C TYR A 225 -30.72 -0.48 -0.32
N ASN A 226 -29.82 0.03 0.53
CA ASN A 226 -28.38 -0.16 0.35
C ASN A 226 -27.66 -0.69 1.59
N GLY A 227 -28.38 -1.30 2.54
CA GLY A 227 -27.78 -1.89 3.74
C GLY A 227 -27.00 -3.16 3.49
N SER A 228 -27.38 -3.95 2.49
CA SER A 228 -26.69 -5.20 2.19
C SER A 228 -25.44 -4.95 1.35
N VAL A 229 -24.32 -5.52 1.79
CA VAL A 229 -23.05 -5.54 1.07
C VAL A 229 -22.60 -7.00 1.01
N PRO A 230 -22.71 -7.67 -0.14
CA PRO A 230 -22.27 -9.06 -0.26
C PRO A 230 -20.76 -9.15 -0.18
N ASP A 231 -20.25 -10.38 -0.02
CA ASP A 231 -18.82 -10.63 -0.20
C ASP A 231 -18.36 -10.24 -1.62
N GLY A 232 -17.23 -9.55 -1.70
CA GLY A 232 -16.73 -8.90 -2.91
C GLY A 232 -17.54 -7.66 -3.33
N GLY A 233 -18.57 -7.30 -2.58
CA GLY A 233 -19.46 -6.18 -2.87
C GLY A 233 -19.00 -4.85 -2.27
N SER A 234 -19.57 -3.77 -2.81
CA SER A 234 -19.38 -2.42 -2.28
C SER A 234 -20.63 -1.57 -2.43
N VAL A 235 -20.82 -0.65 -1.49
CA VAL A 235 -21.84 0.42 -1.55
C VAL A 235 -21.21 1.74 -1.16
N SER A 236 -21.76 2.84 -1.66
CA SER A 236 -21.27 4.18 -1.33
C SER A 236 -22.42 5.12 -0.98
N PHE A 237 -22.13 6.04 -0.08
CA PHE A 237 -22.99 7.19 0.21
C PHE A 237 -22.19 8.48 0.12
N GLY A 238 -22.90 9.59 -0.06
CA GLY A 238 -22.26 10.90 -0.18
C GLY A 238 -22.95 11.93 0.70
N PHE A 239 -22.24 13.04 0.92
CA PHE A 239 -22.75 14.16 1.66
C PHE A 239 -22.05 15.46 1.25
N ASN A 240 -22.74 16.57 1.44
CA ASN A 240 -22.14 17.90 1.43
C ASN A 240 -21.84 18.30 2.88
N GLY A 241 -20.71 19.00 3.05
CA GLY A 241 -20.33 19.58 4.33
C GLY A 241 -19.77 20.99 4.18
N SER A 242 -19.77 21.74 5.27
CA SER A 242 -19.06 23.01 5.41
C SER A 242 -17.77 22.83 6.21
N TRP A 243 -16.82 23.73 6.01
CA TRP A 243 -15.55 23.75 6.74
C TRP A 243 -15.06 25.19 6.91
N SER A 244 -14.15 25.40 7.86
CA SER A 244 -13.44 26.66 8.04
C SER A 244 -11.96 26.40 8.33
N GLY A 245 -11.07 27.13 7.65
CA GLY A 245 -9.62 27.03 7.85
C GLY A 245 -8.96 25.81 7.21
N SER A 246 -9.37 24.58 7.55
CA SER A 246 -8.86 23.36 6.90
C SER A 246 -9.92 22.24 6.83
N ASN A 247 -9.72 21.30 5.90
CA ASN A 247 -10.60 20.13 5.73
C ASN A 247 -9.78 18.82 5.73
N PRO A 248 -9.22 18.40 6.87
CA PRO A 248 -8.51 17.12 6.98
C PRO A 248 -9.47 15.94 6.80
N VAL A 249 -9.02 14.92 6.07
CA VAL A 249 -9.73 13.66 5.87
C VAL A 249 -9.76 12.86 7.18
N PRO A 250 -10.93 12.50 7.73
CA PRO A 250 -11.02 11.71 8.94
C PRO A 250 -10.85 10.22 8.66
N ALA A 251 -10.45 9.47 9.69
CA ALA A 251 -10.55 8.01 9.66
C ALA A 251 -12.00 7.58 9.92
N VAL A 252 -12.55 6.70 9.07
CA VAL A 252 -13.90 6.14 9.22
C VAL A 252 -13.82 4.71 9.71
N THR A 253 -14.69 4.36 10.64
CA THR A 253 -14.86 2.99 11.15
C THR A 253 -16.28 2.50 10.90
N LEU A 254 -16.43 1.18 10.74
CA LEU A 254 -17.74 0.52 10.80
C LEU A 254 -18.05 0.16 12.25
N GLY A 255 -19.32 0.20 12.64
CA GLY A 255 -19.79 -0.22 13.96
C GLY A 255 -21.24 -0.64 13.98
#